data_AF-A0A952E6Y7-F1
#
_entry.id   AF-A0A952E6Y7-F1
#
_cell.length_a   1.000
_cell.length_b   1.000
_cell.length_c   1.000
_cell.angle_alpha   90.00
_cell.angle_beta   90.00
_cell.angle_gamma   90.00
#
_symmetry.space_group_name_H-M   'P 1'
#
loop_
_entity.id
_entity.type
_entity.pdbx_description
1 polymer ?
#
loop_
_entity_poly.entity_id
_entity_poly.type
_entity_poly.pdbx_seq_one_letter_code
_entity_poly.pdbx_strand_id
1 'polypeptide(L)'
;MPKYSFKCKCGNVTEVVRPMKESDAPAMCQGPSGCGAYMRRDFKADLFYTPDDSYKTPLVSDSLAISIDQIAEHKRECPDIEITKEGQPVFTSYKQHEAYLKKTGFVKSPKRKRVNEKKITTIGETK
;
A
#
# COMPACT_ATOMS: atom_id res chain seq x y z
N MET A 1 12.23 1.72 -19.27
CA MET A 1 13.04 0.77 -18.46
C MET A 1 12.82 1.10 -16.99
N PRO A 2 12.67 0.10 -16.11
CA PRO A 2 12.50 0.32 -14.68
C PRO A 2 13.75 0.95 -14.06
N LYS A 3 13.54 1.75 -13.01
CA LYS A 3 14.58 2.35 -12.17
C LYS A 3 14.73 1.49 -10.92
N TYR A 4 15.98 1.27 -10.51
CA TYR A 4 16.31 0.55 -9.28
C TYR A 4 17.25 1.37 -8.42
N SER A 5 16.90 1.50 -7.15
CA SER A 5 17.64 2.21 -6.12
C SER A 5 18.61 1.25 -5.46
N PHE A 6 19.84 1.71 -5.27
CA PHE A 6 20.88 0.97 -4.58
C PHE A 6 21.42 1.77 -3.41
N LYS A 7 21.71 1.08 -2.32
CA LYS A 7 22.27 1.70 -1.13
C LYS A 7 23.62 1.07 -0.79
N CYS A 8 24.62 1.92 -0.60
CA CYS A 8 25.92 1.53 -0.10
C CYS A 8 25.97 1.62 1.43
N LYS A 9 26.90 0.89 2.06
CA LYS A 9 27.16 1.03 3.51
C LYS A 9 27.66 2.42 3.89
N CYS A 10 28.31 3.14 2.96
CA CYS A 10 28.74 4.52 3.18
C CYS A 10 27.59 5.53 3.19
N GLY A 11 26.33 5.09 3.02
CA GLY A 11 25.15 5.96 3.02
C GLY A 11 24.79 6.53 1.65
N ASN A 12 25.65 6.38 0.63
CA ASN A 12 25.34 6.81 -0.73
C ASN A 12 24.21 5.96 -1.33
N VAL A 13 23.29 6.64 -2.02
CA VAL A 13 22.18 6.05 -2.77
C VAL A 13 22.32 6.41 -4.25
N THR A 14 22.16 5.44 -5.13
CA THR A 14 22.29 5.62 -6.57
C THR A 14 21.13 4.94 -7.28
N GLU A 15 20.54 5.63 -8.25
CA GLU A 15 19.49 5.08 -9.11
C GLU A 15 20.11 4.57 -10.41
N VAL A 16 19.81 3.32 -10.77
CA VAL A 16 20.31 2.68 -11.99
C VAL A 16 19.14 2.20 -12.84
N VAL A 17 19.14 2.58 -14.12
CA VAL A 17 18.14 2.16 -15.11
C VAL A 17 18.67 0.94 -15.86
N ARG A 18 17.98 -0.20 -15.77
CA ARG A 18 18.43 -1.47 -16.39
C ARG A 18 17.25 -2.43 -16.63
N PRO A 19 17.41 -3.44 -17.50
CA PRO A 19 16.37 -4.46 -17.68
C PRO A 19 16.13 -5.27 -16.40
N MET A 20 14.92 -5.80 -16.26
CA MET A 20 14.49 -6.53 -15.06
C MET A 20 15.28 -7.84 -14.84
N LYS A 21 15.82 -8.45 -15.90
CA LYS A 21 16.71 -9.62 -15.78
C LYS A 21 18.01 -9.32 -15.02
N GLU A 22 18.42 -8.06 -15.01
CA GLU A 22 19.64 -7.59 -14.35
C GLU A 22 19.33 -6.83 -13.07
N SER A 23 18.08 -6.86 -12.59
CA SER A 23 17.62 -6.04 -11.47
C SER A 23 18.35 -6.30 -10.17
N ASP A 24 19.02 -7.44 -10.01
CA ASP A 24 19.72 -7.81 -8.77
C ASP A 24 21.24 -7.78 -8.91
N ALA A 25 21.77 -7.49 -10.11
CA ALA A 25 23.20 -7.34 -10.30
C ALA A 25 23.72 -6.19 -9.41
N PRO A 26 24.85 -6.33 -8.71
CA PRO A 26 25.36 -5.27 -7.86
C PRO A 26 25.81 -4.06 -8.68
N ALA A 27 25.48 -2.85 -8.23
CA ALA A 27 26.02 -1.62 -8.79
C ALA A 27 27.28 -1.21 -8.00
N MET A 28 28.26 -0.59 -8.64
CA MET A 28 29.41 -0.04 -7.91
C MET A 28 29.08 1.35 -7.38
N CYS A 29 29.54 1.66 -6.17
CA CYS A 29 29.41 2.99 -5.59
C CYS A 29 30.36 3.98 -6.28
N GLN A 30 29.86 4.65 -7.32
CA GLN A 30 30.56 5.69 -8.07
C GLN A 30 30.00 7.05 -7.64
N GLY A 31 30.68 7.71 -6.71
CA GLY A 31 30.31 9.04 -6.24
C GLY A 31 31.50 9.73 -5.57
N PRO A 32 31.43 11.05 -5.30
CA PRO A 32 32.53 11.81 -4.69
C PRO A 32 32.91 11.31 -3.29
N SER A 33 31.96 10.70 -2.57
CA SER A 33 32.11 9.99 -1.29
C SER A 33 32.00 8.46 -1.46
N GLY A 34 32.16 7.95 -2.69
CA GLY A 34 31.99 6.55 -3.03
C GLY A 34 33.16 5.71 -2.52
N CYS A 35 32.86 4.64 -1.79
CA CYS A 35 33.87 3.72 -1.28
C CYS A 35 34.31 2.65 -2.29
N GLY A 36 33.88 2.74 -3.56
CA GLY A 36 34.15 1.76 -4.61
C GLY A 36 33.54 0.37 -4.38
N ALA A 37 32.83 0.16 -3.26
CA ALA A 37 32.23 -1.11 -2.92
C ALA A 37 30.97 -1.40 -3.75
N TYR A 38 30.66 -2.70 -3.88
CA TYR A 38 29.40 -3.17 -4.45
C TYR A 38 28.22 -2.80 -3.54
N MET A 39 27.26 -2.11 -4.13
CA MET A 39 26.00 -1.70 -3.52
C MET A 39 24.96 -2.80 -3.69
N ARG A 40 24.06 -2.91 -2.70
CA ARG A 40 22.90 -3.80 -2.78
C ARG A 40 21.66 -2.98 -3.12
N ARG A 41 20.75 -3.61 -3.83
CA ARG A 41 19.46 -3.02 -4.18
C ARG A 41 18.66 -2.72 -2.92
N ASP A 42 18.09 -1.53 -2.85
CA ASP A 42 17.21 -1.09 -1.78
C ASP A 42 15.75 -1.25 -2.21
N PHE A 43 15.16 -2.40 -1.87
CA PHE A 43 13.76 -2.69 -2.16
C PHE A 43 12.80 -1.72 -1.46
N LYS A 44 13.20 -1.10 -0.34
CA LYS A 44 12.35 -0.13 0.37
C LYS A 44 12.29 1.19 -0.39
N ALA A 45 13.40 1.62 -0.98
CA ALA A 45 13.44 2.81 -1.84
C ALA A 45 12.79 2.57 -3.21
N ASP A 46 12.79 1.34 -3.71
CA ASP A 46 12.12 0.96 -4.96
C ASP A 46 10.58 0.95 -4.88
N LEU A 47 10.03 0.89 -3.67
CA LEU A 47 8.58 0.95 -3.47
C LEU A 47 8.10 2.38 -3.69
N PHE A 48 7.68 2.69 -4.91
CA PHE A 48 6.94 3.92 -5.27
C PHE A 48 5.64 4.10 -4.49
N TYR A 49 5.15 3.05 -3.84
CA TYR A 49 4.06 3.09 -2.89
C TYR A 49 4.62 2.86 -1.49
N THR A 50 4.93 3.94 -0.80
CA THR A 50 4.72 3.90 0.65
C THR A 50 3.25 3.57 0.88
N PRO A 51 2.91 2.56 1.69
CA PRO A 51 1.57 2.46 2.25
C PRO A 51 1.47 3.64 3.21
N ASP A 52 1.22 4.82 2.65
CA ASP A 52 0.62 5.89 3.42
C ASP A 52 -0.72 5.29 3.89
N ASP A 53 -0.78 4.93 5.18
CA ASP A 53 -1.99 4.39 5.77
C ASP A 53 -3.12 5.44 5.77
N SER A 54 -2.82 6.69 5.41
CA SER A 54 -3.76 7.75 5.16
C SER A 54 -4.32 7.74 3.73
N TYR A 55 -5.56 8.18 3.62
CA TYR A 55 -6.14 8.51 2.32
C TYR A 55 -5.59 9.87 1.89
N LYS A 56 -5.17 9.97 0.61
CA LYS A 56 -4.76 11.26 0.01
C LYS A 56 -5.86 12.32 0.09
N THR A 57 -7.11 11.88 0.05
CA THR A 57 -8.31 12.69 0.25
C THR A 57 -9.18 11.99 1.29
N PRO A 58 -9.67 12.69 2.33
CA PRO A 58 -10.55 12.09 3.32
C PRO A 58 -11.73 11.38 2.65
N LEU A 59 -12.00 10.15 3.09
CA LEU A 59 -13.09 9.34 2.56
C LEU A 59 -14.37 9.65 3.33
N VAL A 60 -15.36 10.23 2.64
CA VAL A 60 -16.72 10.40 3.16
C VAL A 60 -17.53 9.16 2.79
N SER A 61 -18.18 8.52 3.77
CA SER A 61 -18.95 7.29 3.53
C SER A 61 -20.45 7.50 3.70
N ASP A 62 -21.18 7.51 2.57
CA ASP A 62 -22.65 7.63 2.57
C ASP A 62 -23.35 6.40 3.13
N SER A 63 -22.77 5.21 2.94
CA SER A 63 -23.34 3.94 3.41
C SER A 63 -23.29 3.78 4.93
N LEU A 64 -22.52 4.62 5.62
CA LEU A 64 -22.37 4.63 7.07
C LEU A 64 -22.99 5.90 7.69
N ALA A 65 -23.86 6.60 6.95
CA ALA A 65 -24.52 7.79 7.45
C ALA A 65 -25.41 7.48 8.66
N ILE A 66 -25.32 8.34 9.66
CA ILE A 66 -26.04 8.24 10.94
C ILE A 66 -27.14 9.30 10.96
N SER A 67 -28.26 9.02 11.63
CA SER A 67 -29.30 10.03 11.80
C SER A 67 -28.79 11.21 12.64
N ILE A 68 -29.31 12.40 12.38
CA ILE A 68 -28.82 13.65 13.02
C ILE A 68 -28.94 13.58 14.55
N ASP A 69 -30.01 12.96 15.05
CA ASP A 69 -30.27 12.81 16.48
C ASP A 69 -29.23 11.89 17.17
N GLN A 70 -28.70 10.90 16.44
CA GLN A 70 -27.73 9.93 16.93
C GLN A 70 -26.27 10.42 16.82
N ILE A 71 -26.03 11.56 16.17
CA ILE A 71 -24.68 12.15 16.04
C ILE A 71 -24.07 12.44 17.42
N ALA A 72 -24.88 12.90 18.37
CA ALA A 72 -24.40 13.23 19.72
C ALA A 72 -23.91 11.98 20.47
N GLU A 73 -24.58 10.84 20.30
CA GLU A 73 -24.19 9.57 20.91
C GLU A 73 -22.95 9.01 20.24
N HIS A 74 -22.92 8.99 18.91
CA HIS A 74 -21.75 8.54 18.16
C HIS A 74 -20.49 9.33 18.52
N LYS A 75 -20.58 10.65 18.68
CA LYS A 75 -19.44 11.48 19.11
C LYS A 75 -18.91 11.12 20.49
N ARG A 76 -19.74 10.54 21.37
CA ARG A 76 -19.29 10.04 22.69
C ARG A 76 -18.55 8.70 22.55
N GLU A 77 -19.03 7.80 21.70
CA GLU A 77 -18.45 6.47 21.52
C GLU A 77 -17.21 6.45 20.61
N CYS A 78 -17.23 7.28 19.57
CA CYS A 78 -16.20 7.39 18.55
C CYS A 78 -15.77 8.86 18.36
N PRO A 79 -15.07 9.45 19.35
CA PRO A 79 -14.64 10.86 19.29
C PRO A 79 -13.59 11.13 18.20
N ASP A 80 -12.93 10.08 17.71
CA ASP A 80 -11.85 10.18 16.72
C ASP A 80 -12.36 10.43 15.29
N ILE A 81 -13.65 10.19 15.02
CA ILE A 81 -14.23 10.25 13.68
C ILE A 81 -15.10 11.49 13.55
N GLU A 82 -14.74 12.35 12.60
CA GLU A 82 -15.53 13.53 12.27
C GLU A 82 -16.78 13.13 11.49
N ILE A 83 -17.88 13.82 11.74
CA ILE A 83 -19.16 13.62 11.04
C ILE A 83 -19.54 14.92 10.35
N THR A 84 -19.93 14.83 9.07
CA THR A 84 -20.44 15.97 8.27
C THR A 84 -21.77 16.47 8.83
N LYS A 85 -22.22 17.65 8.40
CA LYS A 85 -23.54 18.19 8.78
C LYS A 85 -24.71 17.28 8.36
N GLU A 86 -24.46 16.44 7.36
CA GLU A 86 -25.43 15.49 6.79
C GLU A 86 -25.40 14.13 7.51
N GLY A 87 -24.50 13.94 8.49
CA GLY A 87 -24.42 12.69 9.26
C GLY A 87 -23.46 11.64 8.69
N GLN A 88 -22.63 11.98 7.68
CA GLN A 88 -21.66 11.03 7.11
C GLN A 88 -20.34 11.06 7.89
N PRO A 89 -19.79 9.90 8.28
CA PRO A 89 -18.46 9.82 8.87
C PRO A 89 -17.36 10.09 7.82
N VAL A 90 -16.33 10.82 8.23
CA VAL A 90 -15.16 11.18 7.44
C VAL A 90 -13.94 10.44 7.96
N PHE A 91 -13.25 9.70 7.08
CA PHE A 91 -12.07 8.91 7.44
C PHE A 91 -10.82 9.48 6.78
N THR A 92 -9.80 9.76 7.59
CA THR A 92 -8.50 10.22 7.09
C THR A 92 -7.55 9.06 6.82
N SER A 93 -7.76 7.91 7.45
CA SER A 93 -6.91 6.73 7.32
C SER A 93 -7.71 5.44 7.12
N TYR A 94 -7.12 4.49 6.38
CA TYR A 94 -7.67 3.14 6.24
C TYR A 94 -7.78 2.42 7.60
N LYS A 95 -6.78 2.60 8.47
CA LYS A 95 -6.77 2.00 9.81
C LYS A 95 -7.92 2.52 10.68
N GLN A 96 -8.18 3.83 10.57
CA GLN A 96 -9.30 4.48 11.27
C GLN A 96 -10.65 3.93 10.80
N HIS A 97 -10.82 3.80 9.48
CA HIS A 97 -12.02 3.23 8.89
C HIS A 97 -12.23 1.76 9.30
N GLU A 98 -11.18 0.93 9.28
CA GLU A 98 -11.29 -0.48 9.69
C GLU A 98 -11.60 -0.63 11.19
N ALA A 99 -10.98 0.22 12.03
CA ALA A 99 -11.27 0.25 13.46
C ALA A 99 -12.73 0.64 13.74
N TYR A 100 -13.26 1.60 12.98
CA TYR A 100 -14.66 1.99 13.06
C TYR A 100 -15.61 0.84 12.72
N LEU A 101 -15.38 0.15 11.61
CA LEU A 101 -16.19 -0.98 11.18
C LEU A 101 -16.16 -2.14 12.20
N LYS A 102 -15.00 -2.37 12.83
CA LYS A 102 -14.87 -3.37 13.90
C LYS A 102 -15.67 -2.98 15.16
N LYS A 103 -15.61 -1.70 15.56
CA LYS A 103 -16.34 -1.20 16.75
C LYS A 103 -17.86 -1.26 16.56
N THR A 104 -18.33 -0.87 15.38
CA THR A 104 -19.76 -0.85 15.03
C THR A 104 -20.31 -2.24 14.66
N GLY A 105 -19.45 -3.26 14.56
CA GLY A 105 -19.86 -4.62 14.26
C GLY A 105 -20.20 -4.88 12.79
N PHE A 106 -19.87 -3.94 11.87
CA PHE A 106 -20.06 -4.16 10.43
C PHE A 106 -19.01 -5.15 9.90
N VAL A 107 -19.35 -6.44 9.93
CA VAL A 107 -18.51 -7.51 9.36
C VAL A 107 -18.67 -7.51 7.83
N LYS A 108 -17.57 -7.23 7.12
CA LYS A 108 -17.52 -7.35 5.67
C LYS A 108 -17.59 -8.83 5.27
N SER A 109 -18.67 -9.24 4.62
CA SER A 109 -18.77 -10.59 4.06
C SER A 109 -17.61 -10.85 3.08
N PRO A 110 -16.91 -11.99 3.17
CA PRO A 110 -15.80 -12.29 2.28
C PRO A 110 -16.30 -12.43 0.84
N LYS A 111 -15.68 -11.70 -0.10
CA LYS A 111 -15.96 -11.87 -1.52
C LYS A 111 -15.40 -13.22 -1.98
N ARG A 112 -16.21 -14.03 -2.66
CA ARG A 112 -15.75 -15.28 -3.29
C ARG A 112 -14.62 -14.97 -4.27
N LYS A 113 -13.42 -15.52 -4.03
CA LYS A 113 -12.32 -15.46 -5.00
C LYS A 113 -12.68 -16.38 -6.17
N ARG A 114 -12.63 -15.87 -7.40
CA ARG A 114 -12.71 -16.72 -8.60
C ARG A 114 -11.41 -17.52 -8.68
N VAL A 115 -11.52 -18.85 -8.67
CA VAL A 115 -10.39 -19.75 -8.92
C VAL A 115 -10.13 -19.73 -10.42
N ASN A 116 -8.96 -19.26 -10.84
CA ASN A 116 -8.53 -19.37 -12.23
C ASN A 116 -7.99 -20.79 -12.45
N GLU A 117 -8.81 -21.67 -13.02
CA GLU A 117 -8.36 -22.99 -13.48
C GLU A 117 -7.38 -22.82 -14.64
N LYS A 118 -6.10 -23.12 -14.40
CA LYS A 118 -5.09 -23.17 -15.46
C LYS A 118 -5.30 -24.46 -16.27
N LYS A 119 -5.71 -24.35 -17.53
CA LYS A 119 -5.61 -25.46 -18.49
C LYS A 119 -4.14 -25.81 -18.70
N ILE A 120 -3.73 -26.99 -18.24
CA ILE A 120 -2.43 -27.58 -18.55
C ILE A 120 -2.56 -28.21 -19.94
N THR A 121 -2.01 -27.56 -20.97
CA THR A 121 -1.78 -28.19 -22.28
C THR A 121 -0.49 -29.02 -22.17
N THR A 122 -0.63 -30.34 -22.05
CA THR A 122 0.48 -31.29 -22.21
C THR A 122 1.02 -31.20 -23.63
N ILE A 123 2.30 -30.83 -23.73
CA ILE A 123 3.09 -30.82 -24.96
C ILE A 123 3.36 -32.28 -25.33
N GLY A 124 2.83 -32.73 -26.47
CA GLY A 124 3.14 -34.03 -27.03
C GLY A 124 4.46 -33.97 -27.79
N GLU A 125 5.49 -34.60 -27.24
CA GLU A 125 6.68 -35.03 -27.97
C GLU A 125 6.31 -36.23 -28.85
N THR A 126 6.55 -36.14 -30.16
CA THR A 126 6.66 -37.33 -31.02
C THR A 126 7.86 -37.16 -31.94
N LYS A 127 8.84 -38.02 -31.64
CA LYS A 127 9.99 -38.55 -32.38
C LYS A 127 10.22 -38.10 -33.82
#